data_AF-A0A7H8L3R4-F1
#
_entry.id   AF-A0A7H8L3R4-F1
#
_cell.length_a   1.000
_cell.length_b   1.000
_cell.length_c   1.000
_cell.angle_alpha   90.00
_cell.angle_beta   90.00
_cell.angle_gamma   90.00
#
_symmetry.space_group_name_H-M   'P 1'
#
loop_
_entity.id
_entity.type
_entity.pdbx_description
1 polymer ?
#
loop_
_entity_poly.entity_id
_entity_poly.type
_entity_poly.pdbx_seq_one_letter_code
_entity_poly.pdbx_strand_id
1 'polypeptide(L)'
;MATRHRTDPRPTRLAGALAAAVALALALAPTPARAAPVPVPAVDHSVYCASRTHPELAERLSRDIADALRGRQSTSALAVRDSATGLSCFLDPARHFDSASIVKVTIMGAVLRIA
;
A
#
# COMPACT_ATOMS: atom_id res chain seq x y z
N MET A 1 -68.11 -10.79 15.72
CA MET A 1 -66.74 -11.09 16.23
C MET A 1 -65.83 -9.97 15.76
N ALA A 2 -65.43 -9.07 16.68
CA ALA A 2 -64.82 -7.78 16.36
C ALA A 2 -63.30 -7.81 16.61
N THR A 3 -62.50 -7.44 15.62
CA THR A 3 -61.04 -7.27 15.75
C THR A 3 -60.72 -5.78 15.72
N ARG A 4 -60.29 -5.24 16.88
CA ARG A 4 -59.77 -3.87 16.98
C ARG A 4 -58.28 -3.88 16.65
N HIS A 5 -57.87 -3.14 15.62
CA HIS A 5 -56.46 -2.83 15.39
C HIS A 5 -56.04 -1.71 16.35
N ARG A 6 -55.11 -2.02 17.26
CA ARG A 6 -54.51 -1.04 18.18
C ARG A 6 -53.19 -0.56 17.57
N THR A 7 -53.18 0.61 16.96
CA THR A 7 -51.96 1.33 16.58
C THR A 7 -51.40 2.00 17.84
N ASP A 8 -50.26 1.52 18.33
CA ASP A 8 -49.54 2.10 19.47
C ASP A 8 -48.61 3.23 18.98
N PRO A 9 -48.75 4.48 19.46
CA PRO A 9 -47.85 5.56 19.11
C PRO A 9 -46.67 5.56 20.07
N ARG A 10 -45.54 4.98 19.66
CA ARG A 10 -44.25 5.23 20.34
C ARG A 10 -43.12 5.51 19.36
N PRO A 11 -42.94 6.77 18.95
CA PRO A 11 -41.62 7.21 18.55
C PRO A 11 -41.34 8.62 19.09
N THR A 12 -40.29 8.80 19.91
CA THR A 12 -39.52 10.08 19.94
C THR A 12 -38.43 10.11 21.00
N ARG A 13 -38.58 9.45 22.16
CA ARG A 13 -37.62 9.63 23.27
C ARG A 13 -36.28 8.90 23.11
N LEU A 14 -36.22 7.84 22.32
CA LEU A 14 -34.98 7.09 22.08
C LEU A 14 -34.07 7.76 21.03
N ALA A 15 -34.63 8.52 20.09
CA ALA A 15 -33.88 9.17 19.03
C ALA A 15 -33.00 10.34 19.54
N GLY A 16 -33.49 11.10 20.53
CA GLY A 16 -32.76 12.24 21.09
C GLY A 16 -31.50 11.85 21.87
N ALA A 17 -31.53 10.72 22.56
CA ALA A 17 -30.38 10.25 23.34
C ALA A 17 -29.21 9.75 22.46
N LEU A 18 -29.50 9.15 21.31
CA LEU A 18 -28.49 8.67 20.36
C LEU A 18 -27.79 9.83 19.64
N ALA A 19 -28.52 10.89 19.28
CA ALA A 19 -27.95 12.05 18.58
C ALA A 19 -26.94 12.84 19.46
N ALA A 20 -27.24 12.98 20.76
CA ALA A 20 -26.35 13.67 21.69
C ALA A 20 -25.05 12.91 21.96
N ALA A 21 -25.10 11.57 21.99
CA ALA A 21 -23.92 10.73 22.19
C ALA A 21 -22.95 10.79 20.99
N VAL A 22 -23.46 10.85 19.76
CA VAL A 22 -22.64 10.97 18.55
C VAL A 22 -21.96 12.33 18.48
N ALA A 23 -22.67 13.42 18.80
CA ALA A 23 -22.11 14.77 18.77
C ALA A 23 -20.94 14.94 19.75
N LEU A 24 -21.03 14.35 20.95
CA LEU A 24 -19.96 14.41 21.94
C LEU A 24 -18.73 13.58 21.53
N ALA A 25 -18.93 12.45 20.85
CA ALA A 25 -17.83 11.61 20.36
C ALA A 25 -17.02 12.27 19.24
N LEU A 26 -17.66 13.07 18.36
CA LEU A 26 -16.94 13.83 17.33
C LEU A 26 -16.17 15.04 17.90
N ALA A 27 -16.63 15.64 19.00
CA ALA A 27 -15.98 16.81 19.60
C ALA A 27 -14.68 16.46 20.36
N LEU A 28 -14.50 15.18 20.74
CA LEU A 28 -13.33 14.68 21.46
C LEU A 28 -12.34 13.93 20.56
N ALA A 29 -12.56 13.92 19.24
CA ALA A 29 -11.66 13.26 18.32
C ALA A 29 -10.30 13.98 18.31
N PRO A 30 -9.18 13.28 18.63
CA PRO A 30 -7.86 13.88 18.58
C PRO A 30 -7.55 14.29 17.14
N THR A 31 -7.15 15.55 16.94
CA THR A 31 -6.68 16.03 15.65
C THR A 31 -5.37 15.30 15.32
N PRO A 32 -5.28 14.59 14.18
CA PRO A 32 -4.02 13.96 13.81
C PRO A 32 -2.99 15.06 13.58
N ALA A 33 -1.94 15.08 14.42
CA ALA A 33 -0.79 15.94 14.23
C ALA A 33 -0.18 15.61 12.85
N ARG A 34 -0.24 16.58 11.93
CA ARG A 34 0.39 16.49 10.61
C ARG A 34 1.90 16.46 10.84
N ALA A 35 2.48 15.26 10.83
CA ALA A 35 3.93 15.11 10.88
C ALA A 35 4.57 15.93 9.74
N ALA A 36 5.58 16.73 10.06
CA ALA A 36 6.35 17.46 9.06
C ALA A 36 6.97 16.45 8.07
N PRO A 37 7.04 16.77 6.76
CA PRO A 37 7.74 15.92 5.81
C PRO A 37 9.20 15.76 6.26
N VAL A 38 9.60 14.54 6.62
CA VAL A 38 11.01 14.23 6.84
C VAL A 38 11.68 14.29 5.47
N PRO A 39 12.77 15.06 5.30
CA PRO A 39 13.53 15.05 4.06
C PRO A 39 14.01 13.63 3.79
N VAL A 40 13.43 12.99 2.78
CA VAL A 40 13.92 11.71 2.29
C VAL A 40 15.21 12.04 1.53
N PRO A 41 16.36 11.42 1.87
CA PRO A 41 17.56 11.61 1.08
C PRO A 41 17.24 11.33 -0.39
N ALA A 42 17.82 12.12 -1.30
CA ALA A 42 17.69 11.88 -2.73
C ALA A 42 18.11 10.43 -2.99
N VAL A 43 17.12 9.58 -3.29
CA VAL A 43 17.39 8.20 -3.69
C VAL A 43 18.02 8.33 -5.06
N ASP A 44 19.27 7.87 -5.17
CA ASP A 44 19.93 7.83 -6.46
C ASP A 44 19.02 7.06 -7.43
N HIS A 45 18.57 7.73 -8.49
CA HIS A 45 17.71 7.15 -9.52
C HIS A 45 18.53 6.32 -10.52
N SER A 46 19.78 6.04 -10.19
CA SER A 46 20.64 5.15 -10.95
C SER A 46 20.23 3.70 -10.72
N VAL A 47 20.35 2.89 -11.77
CA VAL A 47 20.27 1.45 -11.65
C VAL A 47 21.56 0.97 -11.00
N TYR A 48 21.44 0.19 -9.93
CA TYR A 48 22.56 -0.44 -9.27
C TYR A 48 22.36 -1.95 -9.18
N CYS A 49 23.23 -2.73 -9.81
CA CYS A 49 23.31 -4.17 -9.61
C CYS A 49 24.64 -4.59 -8.96
N ALA A 50 24.58 -5.59 -8.09
CA ALA A 50 25.75 -6.22 -7.48
C ALA A 50 25.55 -7.72 -7.28
N SER A 51 26.62 -8.49 -7.47
CA SER A 51 26.69 -9.91 -7.13
C SER A 51 28.09 -10.24 -6.61
N ARG A 52 28.16 -11.03 -5.53
CA ARG A 52 29.44 -11.52 -4.99
C ARG A 52 30.09 -12.59 -5.87
N THR A 53 29.28 -13.36 -6.57
CA THR A 53 29.73 -14.53 -7.33
C THR A 53 29.85 -14.24 -8.83
N HIS A 54 29.08 -13.28 -9.34
CA HIS A 54 29.02 -12.94 -10.77
C HIS A 54 29.09 -11.42 -10.99
N PRO A 55 30.22 -10.76 -10.67
CA PRO A 55 30.36 -9.30 -10.80
C PRO A 55 30.17 -8.82 -12.25
N GLU A 56 30.69 -9.55 -13.24
CA GLU A 56 30.53 -9.19 -14.65
C GLU A 56 29.05 -9.24 -15.11
N LEU A 57 28.27 -10.19 -14.59
CA LEU A 57 26.84 -10.26 -14.86
C LEU A 57 26.12 -9.05 -14.25
N ALA A 58 26.46 -8.69 -13.01
CA ALA A 58 25.87 -7.52 -12.36
C ALA A 58 26.19 -6.22 -13.11
N GLU A 59 27.41 -6.08 -13.63
CA GLU A 59 27.80 -4.90 -14.41
C GLU A 59 27.04 -4.84 -15.74
N ARG A 60 26.90 -5.97 -16.45
CA ARG A 60 26.09 -6.05 -17.67
C ARG A 60 24.62 -5.72 -17.38
N LEU A 61 24.02 -6.30 -16.34
CA LEU A 61 22.63 -6.01 -15.98
C LEU A 61 22.41 -4.54 -15.60
N SER A 62 23.37 -3.90 -14.91
CA SER A 62 23.28 -2.46 -14.62
C SER A 62 23.15 -1.65 -15.90
N ARG A 63 23.99 -1.94 -16.91
CA ARG A 63 23.93 -1.29 -18.23
C ARG A 63 22.65 -1.62 -18.97
N ASP A 64 22.32 -2.90 -19.11
CA ASP A 64 21.17 -3.34 -19.92
C ASP A 64 19.85 -2.76 -19.39
N ILE A 65 19.69 -2.67 -18.07
CA ILE A 65 18.52 -2.06 -17.44
C ILE A 65 18.54 -0.54 -17.63
N ALA A 66 19.67 0.13 -17.42
CA ALA A 66 19.77 1.58 -17.67
C ALA A 66 19.43 1.92 -19.12
N ASP A 67 19.93 1.11 -20.06
CA ASP A 67 19.69 1.19 -21.49
C ASP A 67 18.21 1.02 -21.83
N ALA A 68 17.53 0.03 -21.24
CA ALA A 68 16.11 -0.22 -21.44
C ALA A 68 15.21 0.89 -20.87
N LEU A 69 15.71 1.66 -19.90
CA LEU A 69 15.00 2.78 -19.28
C LEU A 69 15.28 4.11 -19.99
N ARG A 70 16.28 4.20 -20.87
CA ARG A 70 16.61 5.44 -21.57
C ARG A 70 15.41 5.97 -22.36
N GLY A 71 15.12 7.26 -22.18
CA GLY A 71 14.04 7.95 -22.88
C GLY A 71 12.63 7.59 -22.42
N ARG A 72 12.48 6.70 -21.42
CA ARG A 72 11.19 6.38 -20.83
C ARG A 72 10.66 7.57 -20.03
N GLN A 73 9.45 8.02 -20.37
CA GLN A 73 8.80 9.16 -19.69
C GLN A 73 7.96 8.73 -18.48
N SER A 74 7.65 7.44 -18.37
CA SER A 74 6.90 6.89 -17.23
C SER A 74 7.79 6.69 -16.01
N THR A 75 7.27 6.94 -14.82
CA THR A 75 7.90 6.56 -13.56
C THR A 75 8.16 5.05 -13.51
N SER A 76 9.36 4.64 -13.12
CA SER A 76 9.76 3.23 -13.02
C SER A 76 10.59 2.99 -11.77
N ALA A 77 10.41 1.81 -11.18
CA ALA A 77 11.21 1.30 -10.08
C ALA A 77 11.42 -0.20 -10.29
N LEU A 78 12.50 -0.74 -9.74
CA LEU A 78 12.86 -2.14 -9.87
C LEU A 78 13.58 -2.62 -8.62
N ALA A 79 13.28 -3.84 -8.19
CA ALA A 79 14.06 -4.58 -7.22
C ALA A 79 14.16 -6.04 -7.67
N VAL A 80 15.37 -6.51 -7.95
CA VAL A 80 15.66 -7.92 -8.26
C VAL A 80 16.47 -8.50 -7.12
N ARG A 81 16.11 -9.71 -6.71
CA ARG A 81 16.84 -10.49 -5.70
C ARG A 81 16.93 -11.92 -6.21
N ASP A 82 18.15 -12.38 -6.48
CA ASP A 82 18.44 -13.78 -6.68
C ASP A 82 19.31 -14.26 -5.51
N SER A 83 18.70 -15.00 -4.60
CA SER A 83 19.36 -15.52 -3.41
C SER A 83 20.37 -16.61 -3.72
N ALA A 84 20.23 -17.34 -4.83
CA ALA A 84 21.13 -18.44 -5.18
C ALA A 84 22.52 -17.93 -5.57
N THR A 85 22.58 -16.84 -6.34
CA THR A 85 23.84 -16.21 -6.77
C THR A 85 24.23 -15.00 -5.93
N GLY A 86 23.35 -14.53 -5.05
CA GLY A 86 23.55 -13.28 -4.29
C GLY A 86 23.54 -12.04 -5.18
N LEU A 87 22.91 -12.12 -6.35
CA LEU A 87 22.69 -10.98 -7.24
C LEU A 87 21.53 -10.13 -6.73
N SER A 88 21.71 -8.82 -6.73
CA SER A 88 20.67 -7.85 -6.44
C SER A 88 20.76 -6.69 -7.42
N CYS A 89 19.61 -6.16 -7.85
CA CYS A 89 19.51 -4.96 -8.67
C CYS A 89 18.43 -4.04 -8.11
N PHE A 90 18.67 -2.73 -8.09
CA PHE A 90 17.73 -1.74 -7.57
C PHE A 90 17.64 -0.50 -8.46
N LEU A 91 16.43 0.04 -8.55
CA LEU A 91 16.08 1.37 -9.06
C LEU A 91 14.93 1.88 -8.21
N ASP A 92 15.12 2.98 -7.49
CA ASP A 92 14.10 3.59 -6.62
C ASP A 92 13.29 2.54 -5.78
N PRO A 93 13.97 1.66 -5.03
CA PRO A 93 13.34 0.47 -4.44
C PRO A 93 12.33 0.77 -3.34
N ALA A 94 12.28 2.02 -2.85
CA ALA A 94 11.35 2.47 -1.83
C ALA A 94 10.06 3.09 -2.43
N ARG A 95 9.97 3.23 -3.76
CA ARG A 95 8.79 3.79 -4.40
C ARG A 95 7.61 2.81 -4.33
N HIS A 96 6.45 3.33 -3.93
CA HIS A 96 5.19 2.59 -3.89
C HIS A 96 4.38 2.77 -5.18
N PHE A 97 3.68 1.71 -5.58
CA PHE A 97 2.76 1.67 -6.71
C PHE A 97 1.43 1.04 -6.29
N ASP A 98 0.36 1.33 -7.01
CA ASP A 98 -0.87 0.53 -6.92
C ASP A 98 -0.59 -0.87 -7.46
N SER A 99 -0.86 -1.89 -6.65
CA SER A 99 -0.59 -3.28 -6.99
C SER A 99 -1.38 -3.77 -8.22
N ALA A 100 -2.49 -3.11 -8.55
CA ALA A 100 -3.43 -3.55 -9.58
C ALA A 100 -3.73 -5.05 -9.46
N SER A 101 -3.73 -5.79 -10.57
CA SER A 101 -4.03 -7.22 -10.56
C SER A 101 -2.90 -8.12 -10.03
N ILE A 102 -1.70 -7.61 -9.72
CA ILE A 102 -0.61 -8.46 -9.17
C ILE A 102 -0.95 -8.92 -7.74
N VAL A 103 -1.79 -8.18 -7.01
CA VAL A 103 -2.21 -8.56 -5.65
C VAL A 103 -2.98 -9.89 -5.63
N LYS A 104 -3.61 -10.29 -6.74
CA LYS A 104 -4.42 -11.51 -6.81
C LYS A 104 -3.60 -12.77 -6.53
N VAL A 105 -2.36 -12.83 -7.02
CA VAL A 105 -1.47 -13.98 -6.73
C VAL A 105 -1.00 -13.98 -5.29
N THR A 106 -0.83 -12.81 -4.67
CA THR A 106 -0.54 -12.69 -3.24
C THR A 106 -1.73 -13.16 -2.40
N ILE A 107 -2.95 -12.75 -2.76
CA ILE A 107 -4.19 -13.19 -2.09
C ILE A 107 -4.34 -14.71 -2.20
N MET A 108 -4.16 -15.28 -3.41
CA MET A 108 -4.20 -16.73 -3.61
C MET A 108 -3.16 -17.43 -2.74
N GLY A 109 -1.92 -16.92 -2.68
CA GLY A 109 -0.87 -17.45 -1.82
C GLY A 109 -1.15 -17.33 -0.31
N ALA A 110 -1.98 -16.38 0.11
CA ALA A 110 -2.46 -16.29 1.49
C ALA A 110 -3.57 -17.31 1.76
N VAL A 111 -4.55 -17.43 0.84
CA VAL A 111 -5.64 -18.41 0.92
C VAL A 111 -5.10 -19.84 0.98
N LEU A 112 -4.13 -20.18 0.13
CA LEU A 112 -3.52 -21.51 0.10
C LEU A 112 -2.72 -21.86 1.38
N ARG A 113 -2.34 -20.87 2.19
CA ARG A 113 -1.66 -21.14 3.47
C ARG A 113 -2.63 -21.42 4.62
N ILE A 114 -3.90 -21.05 4.47
CA ILE A 114 -4.94 -21.22 5.50
C ILE A 114 -5.96 -22.32 5.14
N ALA A 115 -5.92 -22.81 3.91
CA ALA A 115 -6.64 -24.00 3.46
C ALA A 115 -5.92 -25.27 3.92
#